data_AF-A0A378YG91-F1
#
_entry.id   AF-A0A378YG91-F1
#
_cell.length_a   1.000
_cell.length_b   1.000
_cell.length_c   1.000
_cell.angle_alpha   90.00
_cell.angle_beta   90.00
_cell.angle_gamma   90.00
#
_symmetry.space_group_name_H-M   'P 1'
#
loop_
_entity.id
_entity.type
_entity.pdbx_description
1 polymer ?
#
loop_
_entity_poly.entity_id
_entity_poly.type
_entity_poly.pdbx_seq_one_letter_code
_entity_poly.pdbx_strand_id
1 'polypeptide(L)'
;MTELVKALSMELRDSVDANETVWQDVGSGKESLQKLIRAGLELMWQNVEATPERQLLTYETTTYALRESEQTPAKLAIAREQYAFNDSTVADIIEHAREATGTRWSAPVGVISRFMLAAIDGIVLRWLVDNDSAAVREQMDLLAQTVAQFSE
;
A
#
# COMPACT_ATOMS: atom_id res chain seq x y z
N MET A 1 5.45 -2.94 -18.97
CA MET A 1 6.14 -3.24 -17.70
C MET A 1 5.71 -2.24 -16.64
N THR A 2 5.93 -0.94 -16.85
CA THR A 2 5.44 0.17 -16.00
C THR A 2 3.91 0.21 -15.89
N GLU A 3 3.20 -0.11 -16.98
CA GLU A 3 1.73 -0.06 -17.04
C GLU A 3 1.02 -1.03 -16.09
N LEU A 4 1.58 -2.22 -15.82
CA LEU A 4 0.91 -3.24 -14.99
C LEU A 4 0.93 -2.86 -13.49
N VAL A 5 2.03 -2.23 -13.06
CA VAL A 5 2.24 -1.84 -11.66
C VAL A 5 1.58 -0.48 -11.38
N LYS A 6 1.67 0.48 -12.32
CA LYS A 6 0.83 1.70 -12.27
C LYS A 6 -0.64 1.34 -12.23
N ALA A 7 -1.09 0.37 -13.04
CA ALA A 7 -2.47 -0.10 -13.01
C ALA A 7 -2.86 -0.68 -11.65
N LEU A 8 -1.94 -1.33 -10.91
CA LEU A 8 -2.20 -1.84 -9.57
C LEU A 8 -2.38 -0.73 -8.54
N SER A 9 -1.52 0.29 -8.56
CA SER A 9 -1.64 1.47 -7.69
C SER A 9 -2.81 2.36 -8.06
N MET A 10 -3.13 2.48 -9.35
CA MET A 10 -4.34 3.15 -9.83
C MET A 10 -5.60 2.38 -9.43
N GLU A 11 -5.62 1.06 -9.58
CA GLU A 11 -6.74 0.22 -9.15
C GLU A 11 -6.94 0.25 -7.63
N LEU A 12 -5.86 0.34 -6.86
CA LEU A 12 -5.88 0.63 -5.42
C LEU A 12 -6.57 1.96 -5.12
N ARG A 13 -6.12 3.04 -5.78
CA ARG A 13 -6.69 4.37 -5.64
C ARG A 13 -8.16 4.38 -6.06
N ASP A 14 -8.48 3.82 -7.22
CA ASP A 14 -9.83 3.72 -7.75
C ASP A 14 -10.71 2.89 -6.82
N SER A 15 -10.19 1.82 -6.21
CA SER A 15 -10.96 1.00 -5.25
C SER A 15 -11.23 1.76 -3.95
N VAL A 16 -10.29 2.58 -3.50
CA VAL A 16 -10.44 3.43 -2.31
C VAL A 16 -11.36 4.62 -2.57
N ASP A 17 -11.22 5.25 -3.74
CA ASP A 17 -12.01 6.42 -4.17
C ASP A 17 -13.45 6.01 -4.55
N ALA A 18 -13.63 4.86 -5.22
CA ALA A 18 -14.96 4.34 -5.60
C ALA A 18 -15.77 3.83 -4.40
N ASN A 19 -15.10 3.54 -3.28
CA ASN A 19 -15.76 3.07 -2.07
C ASN A 19 -15.98 4.25 -1.11
N GLU A 20 -16.70 5.29 -1.58
CA GLU A 20 -17.06 6.48 -0.79
C GLU A 20 -17.65 6.13 0.58
N THR A 21 -18.32 4.98 0.70
CA THR A 21 -18.88 4.48 1.96
C THR A 21 -17.83 4.20 3.03
N VAL A 22 -16.58 3.90 2.67
CA VAL A 22 -15.47 3.74 3.64
C VAL A 22 -15.13 5.07 4.31
N TRP A 23 -15.42 6.18 3.65
CA TRP A 23 -15.10 7.54 4.10
C TRP A 23 -16.28 8.24 4.80
N GLN A 24 -17.46 7.64 4.78
CA GLN A 24 -18.67 8.20 5.40
C GLN A 24 -18.77 7.81 6.88
N ASP A 25 -19.19 8.75 7.74
CA ASP A 25 -19.48 8.54 9.16
C ASP A 25 -18.36 7.86 9.97
N VAL A 26 -17.10 8.01 9.55
CA VAL A 26 -15.92 7.35 10.16
C VAL A 26 -15.65 7.77 11.61
N GLY A 27 -16.20 8.88 12.06
CA GLY A 27 -15.89 9.49 13.35
C GLY A 27 -14.56 10.24 13.32
N SER A 28 -14.06 10.64 14.50
CA SER A 28 -12.83 11.42 14.63
C SER A 28 -11.79 10.74 15.52
N GLY A 29 -10.56 11.22 15.45
CA GLY A 29 -9.46 10.77 16.28
C GLY A 29 -8.81 9.46 15.81
N LYS A 30 -7.78 9.06 16.57
CA LYS A 30 -6.87 7.96 16.24
C LYS A 30 -7.54 6.60 16.02
N GLU A 31 -8.59 6.27 16.77
CA GLU A 31 -9.32 5.02 16.58
C GLU A 31 -10.02 4.97 15.22
N SER A 32 -10.65 6.08 14.83
CA SER A 32 -11.30 6.25 13.52
C SER A 32 -10.27 6.17 12.40
N LEU A 33 -9.09 6.80 12.58
CA LEU A 33 -7.97 6.71 11.64
C LEU A 33 -7.49 5.26 11.46
N GLN A 34 -7.31 4.52 12.55
CA GLN A 34 -6.91 3.11 12.48
C GLN A 34 -7.92 2.28 11.68
N LYS A 35 -9.23 2.44 11.96
CA LYS A 35 -10.29 1.72 11.25
C LYS A 35 -10.27 2.01 9.75
N LEU A 36 -10.11 3.28 9.40
CA LEU A 36 -10.08 3.72 8.01
C LEU A 36 -8.84 3.19 7.27
N ILE A 37 -7.65 3.26 7.88
CA ILE A 37 -6.42 2.65 7.32
C ILE A 37 -6.63 1.15 7.11
N ARG A 38 -7.22 0.45 8.10
CA ARG A 38 -7.48 -0.98 7.99
C ARG A 38 -8.45 -1.30 6.85
N ALA A 39 -9.48 -0.49 6.66
CA ALA A 39 -10.42 -0.64 5.55
C ALA A 39 -9.73 -0.43 4.19
N GLY A 40 -8.89 0.60 4.06
CA GLY A 40 -8.08 0.82 2.86
C GLY A 40 -7.14 -0.36 2.54
N LEU A 41 -6.49 -0.92 3.57
CA LEU A 41 -5.67 -2.14 3.42
C LEU A 41 -6.49 -3.36 2.98
N GLU A 42 -7.74 -3.50 3.44
CA GLU A 42 -8.62 -4.60 3.01
C GLU A 42 -9.00 -4.46 1.53
N LEU A 43 -9.36 -3.26 1.08
CA LEU A 43 -9.71 -3.02 -0.32
C LEU A 43 -8.54 -3.31 -1.25
N MET A 44 -7.34 -2.86 -0.87
CA MET A 44 -6.12 -3.24 -1.55
C MET A 44 -5.94 -4.76 -1.60
N TRP A 45 -6.10 -5.42 -0.45
CA TRP A 45 -5.87 -6.85 -0.31
C TRP A 45 -6.75 -7.67 -1.24
N GLN A 46 -8.03 -7.33 -1.34
CA GLN A 46 -8.98 -8.04 -2.22
C GLN A 46 -8.49 -8.07 -3.67
N ASN A 47 -7.91 -6.98 -4.17
CA ASN A 47 -7.36 -6.92 -5.52
C ASN A 47 -6.08 -7.77 -5.67
N VAL A 48 -5.23 -7.76 -4.66
CA VAL A 48 -4.00 -8.58 -4.60
C VAL A 48 -4.36 -10.08 -4.57
N GLU A 49 -5.25 -10.48 -3.67
CA GLU A 49 -5.71 -11.86 -3.48
C GLU A 49 -6.42 -12.41 -4.73
N ALA A 50 -7.16 -11.56 -5.44
CA ALA A 50 -7.80 -11.95 -6.70
C ALA A 50 -6.81 -12.13 -7.88
N THR A 51 -5.58 -11.62 -7.77
CA THR A 51 -4.61 -11.59 -8.88
C THR A 51 -3.18 -12.04 -8.50
N PRO A 52 -2.99 -13.22 -7.86
CA PRO A 52 -1.68 -13.66 -7.36
C PRO A 52 -0.59 -13.73 -8.44
N GLU A 53 -0.90 -14.28 -9.61
CA GLU A 53 0.05 -14.43 -10.72
C GLU A 53 0.55 -13.07 -11.24
N ARG A 54 -0.31 -12.05 -11.22
CA ARG A 54 0.05 -10.68 -11.60
C ARG A 54 1.01 -10.04 -10.59
N GLN A 55 0.84 -10.35 -9.31
CA GLN A 55 1.76 -9.90 -8.26
C GLN A 55 3.13 -10.57 -8.39
N LEU A 56 3.13 -11.88 -8.59
CA LEU A 56 4.37 -12.64 -8.79
C LEU A 56 5.17 -12.09 -9.98
N LEU A 57 4.51 -11.87 -11.12
CA LEU A 57 5.12 -11.27 -12.30
C LEU A 57 5.71 -9.88 -12.02
N THR A 58 5.04 -9.07 -11.18
CA THR A 58 5.53 -7.74 -10.79
C THR A 58 6.85 -7.83 -10.01
N TYR A 59 6.96 -8.80 -9.08
CA TYR A 59 8.20 -9.03 -8.34
C TYR A 59 9.33 -9.57 -9.22
N GLU A 60 9.06 -10.57 -10.07
CA GLU A 60 10.06 -11.12 -11.00
C GLU A 60 10.62 -10.03 -11.91
N THR A 61 9.72 -9.21 -12.46
CA THR A 61 10.06 -8.10 -13.34
C THR A 61 10.92 -7.05 -12.64
N THR A 62 10.53 -6.64 -11.43
CA THR A 62 11.26 -5.64 -10.65
C THR A 62 12.64 -6.17 -10.27
N THR A 63 12.71 -7.38 -9.73
CA THR A 63 13.98 -7.99 -9.30
C THR A 63 14.91 -8.29 -10.46
N TYR A 64 14.39 -8.68 -11.62
CA TYR A 64 15.17 -8.80 -12.86
C TYR A 64 15.74 -7.46 -13.31
N ALA A 65 14.92 -6.40 -13.32
CA ALA A 65 15.38 -5.05 -13.68
C ALA A 65 16.49 -4.54 -12.75
N LEU A 66 16.39 -4.84 -11.45
CA LEU A 66 17.43 -4.51 -10.46
C LEU A 66 18.73 -5.30 -10.70
N ARG A 67 18.62 -6.59 -11.03
CA ARG A 67 19.78 -7.45 -11.34
C ARG A 67 20.55 -6.96 -12.58
N GLU A 68 19.83 -6.52 -13.61
CA GLU A 68 20.43 -6.02 -14.87
C GLU A 68 20.79 -4.51 -14.82
N SER A 69 20.70 -3.88 -13.65
CA SER A 69 20.76 -2.42 -13.53
C SER A 69 22.10 -1.81 -13.95
N GLU A 70 23.21 -2.54 -13.82
CA GLU A 70 24.53 -2.11 -14.27
C GLU A 70 24.62 -2.07 -15.81
N GLN A 71 24.01 -3.05 -16.51
CA GLN A 71 24.01 -3.06 -17.97
C GLN A 71 22.90 -2.19 -18.57
N THR A 72 21.82 -1.94 -17.82
CA THR A 72 20.68 -1.14 -18.30
C THR A 72 20.19 -0.12 -17.27
N PRO A 73 20.91 1.01 -17.06
CA PRO A 73 20.54 2.03 -16.06
C PRO A 73 19.12 2.60 -16.21
N ALA A 74 18.59 2.64 -17.43
CA ALA A 74 17.21 3.07 -17.70
C ALA A 74 16.16 2.17 -17.01
N LYS A 75 16.40 0.86 -16.88
CA LYS A 75 15.49 -0.06 -16.18
C LYS A 75 15.42 0.25 -14.68
N LEU A 76 16.57 0.59 -14.08
CA LEU A 76 16.62 1.01 -12.67
C LEU A 76 15.88 2.32 -12.44
N ALA A 77 16.00 3.28 -13.36
CA ALA A 77 15.26 4.54 -13.27
C ALA A 77 13.74 4.31 -13.30
N ILE A 78 13.25 3.44 -14.19
CA ILE A 78 11.83 3.08 -14.28
C ILE A 78 11.35 2.41 -12.98
N ALA A 79 12.11 1.45 -12.43
CA ALA A 79 11.75 0.80 -11.17
C ALA A 79 11.67 1.81 -10.00
N ARG A 80 12.59 2.79 -9.96
CA ARG A 80 12.57 3.86 -8.94
C ARG A 80 11.38 4.79 -9.09
N GLU A 81 11.07 5.21 -10.32
CA GLU A 81 9.90 6.04 -10.62
C GLU A 81 8.61 5.33 -10.18
N GLN A 82 8.52 4.03 -10.42
CA GLN A 82 7.38 3.22 -9.99
C GLN A 82 7.21 3.23 -8.47
N TYR A 83 8.27 2.93 -7.72
CA TYR A 83 8.19 2.94 -6.26
C TYR A 83 7.90 4.33 -5.71
N ALA A 84 8.43 5.39 -6.33
CA ALA A 84 8.11 6.76 -5.94
C ALA A 84 6.62 7.10 -6.15
N PHE A 85 6.01 6.60 -7.24
CA PHE A 85 4.57 6.74 -7.50
C PHE A 85 3.72 5.95 -6.49
N ASN A 86 4.15 4.74 -6.14
CA ASN A 86 3.46 3.95 -5.12
C ASN A 86 3.55 4.62 -3.75
N ASP A 87 4.73 5.12 -3.37
CA ASP A 87 4.97 5.88 -2.13
C ASP A 87 4.07 7.13 -2.07
N SER A 88 3.89 7.86 -3.18
CA SER A 88 3.01 9.03 -3.23
C SER A 88 1.54 8.63 -3.15
N THR A 89 1.14 7.55 -3.80
CA THR A 89 -0.25 7.06 -3.76
C THR A 89 -0.64 6.66 -2.34
N VAL A 90 0.22 5.94 -1.63
CA VAL A 90 -0.02 5.59 -0.21
C VAL A 90 -0.04 6.86 0.65
N ALA A 91 0.85 7.82 0.40
CA ALA A 91 0.87 9.10 1.12
C ALA A 91 -0.43 9.88 0.95
N ASP A 92 -0.96 9.99 -0.27
CA ASP A 92 -2.22 10.68 -0.56
C ASP A 92 -3.39 10.01 0.17
N ILE A 93 -3.47 8.68 0.13
CA ILE A 93 -4.55 7.92 0.81
C ILE A 93 -4.52 8.14 2.32
N ILE A 94 -3.34 8.04 2.95
CA ILE A 94 -3.25 8.24 4.41
C ILE A 94 -3.44 9.70 4.80
N GLU A 95 -3.10 10.66 3.94
CA GLU A 95 -3.38 12.07 4.19
C GLU A 95 -4.88 12.36 4.13
N HIS A 96 -5.61 11.79 3.16
CA HIS A 96 -7.07 11.85 3.17
C HIS A 96 -7.65 11.20 4.45
N ALA A 97 -7.06 10.11 4.93
CA ALA A 97 -7.46 9.47 6.17
C ALA A 97 -7.26 10.36 7.40
N ARG A 98 -6.13 11.07 7.43
CA ARG A 98 -5.84 12.06 8.45
C ARG A 98 -6.86 13.19 8.43
N GLU A 99 -7.17 13.72 7.26
CA GLU A 99 -8.14 14.80 7.08
C GLU A 99 -9.56 14.38 7.52
N ALA A 100 -10.03 13.23 7.04
CA ALA A 100 -11.36 12.71 7.34
C ALA A 100 -11.59 12.48 8.85
N THR A 101 -10.53 12.18 9.59
CA THR A 101 -10.61 11.85 11.02
C THR A 101 -10.18 13.01 11.93
N GLY A 102 -9.74 14.13 11.36
CA GLY A 102 -9.27 15.29 12.11
C GLY A 102 -8.02 15.01 12.96
N THR A 103 -7.22 14.02 12.58
CA THR A 103 -5.98 13.65 13.30
C THR A 103 -4.78 14.44 12.79
N ARG A 104 -3.61 14.28 13.43
CA ARG A 104 -2.34 14.85 12.95
C ARG A 104 -1.24 13.80 12.98
N TRP A 105 -0.45 13.72 11.90
CA TRP A 105 0.77 12.90 11.91
C TRP A 105 1.85 13.48 12.83
N SER A 106 2.46 12.63 13.65
CA SER A 106 3.64 12.91 14.48
C SER A 106 4.96 12.57 13.80
N ALA A 107 4.91 11.96 12.61
CA ALA A 107 6.05 11.70 11.72
C ALA A 107 5.78 12.23 10.30
N PRO A 108 6.82 12.50 9.48
CA PRO A 108 6.60 12.91 8.09
C PRO A 108 5.83 11.86 7.30
N VAL A 109 4.78 12.27 6.59
CA VAL A 109 3.88 11.35 5.85
C VAL A 109 4.62 10.44 4.88
N GLY A 110 5.66 10.94 4.20
CA GLY A 110 6.48 10.14 3.28
C GLY A 110 7.31 9.04 3.97
N VAL A 111 7.64 9.19 5.25
CA VAL A 111 8.28 8.13 6.04
C VAL A 111 7.26 7.05 6.38
N ILE A 112 6.04 7.46 6.74
CA ILE A 112 4.94 6.55 7.07
C ILE A 112 4.52 5.76 5.83
N SER A 113 4.31 6.42 4.69
CA SER A 113 3.86 5.77 3.45
C SER A 113 4.88 4.75 2.93
N ARG A 114 6.17 5.11 2.94
CA ARG A 114 7.25 4.19 2.56
C ARG A 114 7.35 3.00 3.50
N PHE A 115 7.18 3.20 4.81
CA PHE A 115 7.14 2.11 5.78
C PHE A 115 5.96 1.16 5.51
N MET A 116 4.77 1.72 5.27
CA MET A 116 3.59 0.93 4.94
C MET A 116 3.81 0.10 3.67
N LEU A 117 4.31 0.72 2.59
CA LEU A 117 4.54 0.02 1.33
C LEU A 117 5.56 -1.11 1.49
N ALA A 118 6.65 -0.88 2.23
CA ALA A 118 7.64 -1.92 2.51
C ALA A 118 7.05 -3.09 3.32
N ALA A 119 6.17 -2.81 4.29
CA ALA A 119 5.47 -3.85 5.03
C ALA A 119 4.51 -4.63 4.14
N ILE A 120 3.75 -3.95 3.28
CA ILE A 120 2.82 -4.55 2.32
C ILE A 120 3.56 -5.48 1.36
N ASP A 121 4.67 -5.03 0.77
CA ASP A 121 5.51 -5.85 -0.12
C ASP A 121 5.95 -7.16 0.57
N GLY A 122 6.37 -7.07 1.85
CA GLY A 122 6.76 -8.23 2.63
C GLY A 122 5.59 -9.19 2.92
N ILE A 123 4.42 -8.65 3.29
CA ILE A 123 3.22 -9.43 3.58
C ILE A 123 2.75 -10.18 2.33
N VAL A 124 2.66 -9.49 1.20
CA VAL A 124 2.21 -10.07 -0.08
C VAL A 124 3.19 -11.13 -0.55
N LEU A 125 4.50 -10.87 -0.52
CA LEU A 125 5.50 -11.85 -0.90
C LEU A 125 5.46 -13.09 0.00
N ARG A 126 5.22 -12.91 1.32
CA ARG A 126 5.09 -14.03 2.25
C ARG A 126 3.84 -14.86 1.95
N TRP A 127 2.71 -14.21 1.69
CA TRP A 127 1.47 -14.88 1.29
C TRP A 127 1.61 -15.68 0.00
N LEU A 128 2.35 -15.18 -1.00
CA LEU A 128 2.61 -15.95 -2.22
C LEU A 128 3.35 -17.29 -1.94
N VAL A 129 4.04 -17.40 -0.80
CA VAL A 129 4.74 -18.62 -0.37
C VAL A 129 3.84 -19.57 0.40
N ASP A 130 3.07 -19.08 1.38
CA ASP A 130 2.29 -19.91 2.30
C ASP A 130 0.79 -19.98 2.00
N ASN A 131 0.29 -19.10 1.13
CA ASN A 131 -1.13 -18.97 0.73
C ASN A 131 -2.08 -18.81 1.93
N ASP A 132 -1.62 -18.16 3.00
CA ASP A 132 -2.39 -17.95 4.22
C ASP A 132 -3.00 -16.54 4.28
N SER A 133 -4.18 -16.38 3.68
CA SER A 133 -4.90 -15.11 3.70
C SER A 133 -5.44 -14.74 5.10
N ALA A 134 -5.54 -15.67 6.03
CA ALA A 134 -5.93 -15.34 7.41
C ALA A 134 -4.77 -14.61 8.11
N ALA A 135 -3.54 -15.12 7.96
CA ALA A 135 -2.34 -14.47 8.47
C ALA A 135 -2.12 -13.07 7.85
N VAL A 136 -2.52 -12.85 6.60
CA VAL A 136 -2.48 -11.51 5.99
C VAL A 136 -3.39 -10.52 6.71
N ARG A 137 -4.63 -10.92 7.04
CA ARG A 137 -5.59 -10.05 7.75
C ARG A 137 -5.08 -9.66 9.13
N GLU A 138 -4.48 -10.60 9.87
CA GLU A 138 -3.85 -10.33 11.17
C GLU A 138 -2.68 -9.33 11.04
N GLN A 139 -1.85 -9.46 10.01
CA GLN A 139 -0.74 -8.54 9.74
C GLN A 139 -1.24 -7.15 9.31
N MET A 140 -2.35 -7.06 8.58
CA MET A 140 -2.98 -5.78 8.23
C MET A 140 -3.56 -5.07 9.45
N ASP A 141 -4.17 -5.82 10.39
CA ASP A 141 -4.60 -5.26 11.67
C ASP A 141 -3.41 -4.68 12.44
N LEU A 142 -2.30 -5.41 12.50
CA LEU A 142 -1.07 -4.94 13.16
C LEU A 142 -0.48 -3.70 12.47
N LEU A 143 -0.46 -3.69 11.13
CA LEU A 143 0.04 -2.56 10.36
C LEU A 143 -0.81 -1.30 10.60
N ALA A 144 -2.14 -1.42 10.55
CA ALA A 144 -3.05 -0.32 10.83
C ALA A 144 -2.88 0.23 12.25
N GLN A 145 -2.80 -0.66 13.25
CA GLN A 145 -2.54 -0.29 14.64
C GLN A 145 -1.21 0.46 14.81
N THR A 146 -0.16 -0.02 14.14
CA THR A 146 1.18 0.56 14.19
C THR A 146 1.20 1.94 13.56
N VAL A 147 0.62 2.09 12.37
CA VAL A 147 0.58 3.37 11.65
C VAL A 147 -0.19 4.42 12.45
N ALA A 148 -1.32 4.03 13.04
CA ALA A 148 -2.10 4.93 13.90
C ALA A 148 -1.29 5.44 15.11
N GLN A 149 -0.24 4.74 15.56
CA GLN A 149 0.64 5.24 16.62
C GLN A 149 1.40 6.51 16.23
N PHE A 150 1.61 6.74 14.94
CA PHE A 150 2.21 7.97 14.42
C PHE A 150 1.20 9.12 14.28
N SER A 151 0.05 9.05 14.95
CA SER A 151 -0.96 10.12 14.94
C SER A 151 -1.35 10.59 16.34
N GLU A 152 -1.74 11.86 16.43
CA GLU A 152 -2.35 12.54 17.57
C GLU A 152 -3.79 12.97 17.26
#